data_AF-A0A7S1JAH5-F1
#
_entry.id   AF-A0A7S1JAH5-F1
#
_cell.length_a   1.000
_cell.length_b   1.000
_cell.length_c   1.000
_cell.angle_alpha   90.00
_cell.angle_beta   90.00
_cell.angle_gamma   90.00
#
_symmetry.space_group_name_H-M   'P 1'
#
loop_
_entity.id
_entity.type
_entity.pdbx_description
1 polymer ?
#
loop_
_entity_poly.entity_id
_entity_poly.type
_entity_poly.pdbx_seq_one_letter_code
_entity_poly.pdbx_strand_id
1 'polypeptide(L)'
;HVVNNVADQWPIVAAASVFSFATAWGIGANDTANSWGTSFGSGSVSLRQAFVLAMIFEACGAFMLGAHVSGTITSIVDPQSFCVDNYSRVVRMLGMASSLLAAAVWMMVASAFGLPVSDTHAIVGAVVGFGIV
;
A
#
# COMPACT_ATOMS: atom_id res chain seq x y z
N HIS A 1 -9.18 4.92 29.18
CA HIS A 1 -10.01 3.75 29.56
C HIS A 1 -10.50 2.90 28.37
N VAL A 2 -10.56 3.42 27.13
CA VAL A 2 -11.05 2.70 25.92
C VAL A 2 -9.92 1.95 25.14
N VAL A 3 -8.68 1.96 25.63
CA VAL A 3 -7.50 1.48 24.85
C VAL A 3 -6.95 0.14 25.36
N ASN A 4 -7.65 -0.49 26.29
CA ASN A 4 -7.15 -1.70 26.97
C ASN A 4 -7.77 -3.00 26.46
N ASN A 5 -8.82 -2.94 25.65
CA ASN A 5 -9.49 -4.13 25.15
C ASN A 5 -9.09 -4.40 23.70
N VAL A 6 -8.66 -5.62 23.40
CA VAL A 6 -8.29 -6.04 22.04
C VAL A 6 -9.49 -5.92 21.09
N ALA A 7 -10.71 -6.04 21.63
CA ALA A 7 -11.96 -5.84 20.91
C ALA A 7 -12.07 -4.44 20.26
N ASP A 8 -11.50 -3.42 20.91
CA ASP A 8 -11.57 -2.03 20.44
C ASP A 8 -10.62 -1.76 19.26
N GLN A 9 -9.72 -2.70 18.93
CA GLN A 9 -8.75 -2.58 17.85
C GLN A 9 -9.26 -3.13 16.50
N TRP A 10 -10.25 -4.04 16.52
CA TRP A 10 -10.83 -4.63 15.30
C TRP A 10 -11.35 -3.61 14.28
N PRO A 11 -12.02 -2.50 14.67
CA PRO A 11 -12.46 -1.48 13.72
C PRO A 11 -11.30 -0.86 12.94
N ILE A 12 -10.15 -0.66 13.59
CA ILE A 12 -8.95 -0.10 12.96
C ILE A 12 -8.39 -1.08 11.93
N VAL A 13 -8.32 -2.37 12.27
CA VAL A 13 -7.86 -3.42 11.36
C VAL A 13 -8.80 -3.58 10.18
N ALA A 14 -10.12 -3.53 10.40
CA ALA A 14 -11.11 -3.58 9.34
C ALA A 14 -10.96 -2.39 8.38
N ALA A 15 -10.83 -1.16 8.91
CA ALA A 15 -10.57 0.03 8.11
C ALA A 15 -9.25 -0.07 7.33
N ALA A 16 -8.16 -0.49 7.98
CA ALA A 16 -6.86 -0.66 7.35
C ALA A 16 -6.89 -1.71 6.23
N SER A 17 -7.73 -2.75 6.35
CA SER A 17 -7.91 -3.78 5.32
C SER A 17 -8.67 -3.24 4.10
N VAL A 18 -9.65 -2.36 4.31
CA VAL A 18 -10.33 -1.65 3.22
C VAL A 18 -9.35 -0.68 2.53
N PHE A 19 -8.56 0.06 3.30
CA PHE A 19 -7.57 0.97 2.75
C PHE A 19 -6.46 0.24 2.00
N SER A 20 -5.95 -0.89 2.51
CA SER A 20 -4.93 -1.68 1.82
C SER A 20 -5.46 -2.24 0.50
N PHE A 21 -6.71 -2.66 0.44
CA PHE A 21 -7.34 -3.07 -0.81
C PHE A 21 -7.43 -1.92 -1.81
N ALA A 22 -7.82 -0.72 -1.34
CA ALA A 22 -7.85 0.47 -2.19
C ALA A 22 -6.44 0.87 -2.68
N THR A 23 -5.43 0.80 -1.83
CA THR A 23 -4.02 1.02 -2.23
C THR A 23 -3.60 -0.01 -3.27
N ALA A 24 -3.87 -1.30 -3.05
CA ALA A 24 -3.51 -2.37 -3.97
C ALA A 24 -4.16 -2.21 -5.35
N TRP A 25 -5.42 -1.75 -5.39
CA TRP A 25 -6.08 -1.40 -6.65
C TRP A 25 -5.35 -0.27 -7.38
N GLY A 26 -5.01 0.82 -6.67
CA GLY A 26 -4.29 1.95 -7.24
C GLY A 26 -2.91 1.57 -7.77
N ILE A 27 -2.16 0.77 -7.01
CA ILE A 27 -0.86 0.22 -7.40
C ILE A 27 -1.01 -0.60 -8.69
N GLY A 28 -1.92 -1.57 -8.71
CA GLY A 28 -2.13 -2.43 -9.87
C GLY A 28 -2.48 -1.64 -11.14
N ALA A 29 -3.31 -0.59 -11.02
CA ALA A 29 -3.67 0.26 -12.15
C ALA A 29 -2.48 1.09 -12.69
N ASN A 30 -1.63 1.61 -11.80
CA ASN A 30 -0.43 2.35 -12.18
C ASN A 30 0.63 1.42 -12.80
N ASP A 31 0.95 0.32 -12.12
CA ASP A 31 2.03 -0.59 -12.50
C ASP A 31 1.73 -1.36 -13.80
N THR A 32 0.47 -1.74 -14.04
CA THR A 32 0.12 -2.36 -15.32
C THR A 32 0.32 -1.42 -16.50
N ALA A 33 0.02 -0.13 -16.35
CA ALA A 33 0.26 0.86 -17.40
C ALA A 33 1.77 1.05 -17.65
N ASN A 34 2.57 1.12 -16.58
CA ASN A 34 4.02 1.30 -16.67
C ASN A 34 4.73 0.08 -17.28
N SER A 35 4.33 -1.13 -16.91
CA SER A 35 5.03 -2.36 -17.32
C SER A 35 4.58 -2.90 -18.68
N TRP A 36 3.31 -2.72 -19.05
CA TRP A 36 2.75 -3.32 -20.27
C TRP A 36 2.49 -2.32 -21.40
N GLY A 37 2.62 -1.02 -21.15
CA GLY A 37 2.35 0.02 -22.16
C GLY A 37 3.20 -0.11 -23.43
N THR A 38 4.49 -0.44 -23.28
CA THR A 38 5.41 -0.63 -24.43
C THR A 38 5.12 -1.93 -25.20
N SER A 39 4.86 -3.03 -24.51
CA SER A 39 4.60 -4.35 -25.12
C SER A 39 3.25 -4.38 -25.86
N PHE A 40 2.26 -3.68 -25.34
CA PHE A 40 1.00 -3.45 -26.04
C PHE A 40 1.17 -2.48 -27.21
N GLY A 41 1.88 -1.36 -26.99
CA GLY A 41 2.13 -0.34 -28.01
C GLY A 41 2.96 -0.81 -29.21
N SER A 42 3.87 -1.78 -29.00
CA SER A 42 4.66 -2.41 -30.07
C SER A 42 3.91 -3.49 -30.86
N GLY A 43 2.70 -3.86 -30.43
CA GLY A 43 1.95 -4.98 -31.02
C GLY A 43 2.53 -6.36 -30.66
N SER A 44 3.48 -6.45 -29.74
CA SER A 44 4.10 -7.72 -29.33
C SER A 44 3.15 -8.59 -28.48
N VAL A 45 2.25 -7.96 -27.72
CA VAL A 45 1.28 -8.64 -26.85
C VAL A 45 -0.08 -7.96 -26.98
N SER A 46 -1.16 -8.75 -27.08
CA SER A 46 -2.53 -8.20 -27.09
C SER A 46 -2.95 -7.71 -25.69
N LEU A 47 -3.89 -6.77 -25.62
CA LEU A 47 -4.38 -6.22 -24.35
C LEU A 47 -4.87 -7.31 -23.37
N ARG A 48 -5.57 -8.34 -23.88
CA ARG A 48 -6.05 -9.47 -23.06
C ARG A 48 -4.89 -10.29 -22.49
N GLN A 49 -3.86 -10.54 -23.29
CA GLN A 49 -2.67 -11.28 -22.83
C GLN A 49 -1.90 -10.48 -21.78
N ALA A 50 -1.73 -9.17 -21.97
CA ALA A 50 -1.07 -8.29 -21.01
C ALA A 50 -1.77 -8.33 -19.65
N PHE A 51 -3.11 -8.23 -19.60
CA PHE A 51 -3.86 -8.32 -18.35
C PHE A 51 -3.72 -9.67 -17.64
N VAL A 52 -3.82 -10.79 -18.38
CA VAL A 52 -3.70 -12.13 -17.78
C VAL A 52 -2.29 -12.36 -17.22
N LEU A 53 -1.26 -11.96 -17.97
CA LEU A 53 0.12 -12.06 -17.51
C LEU A 53 0.36 -11.15 -16.31
N ALA A 54 -0.10 -9.91 -16.35
CA ALA A 54 0.00 -8.98 -15.22
C ALA A 54 -0.61 -9.58 -13.95
N MET A 55 -1.85 -10.09 -14.00
CA MET A 55 -2.49 -10.68 -12.82
C MET A 55 -1.67 -11.82 -12.21
N ILE A 56 -1.12 -12.72 -13.04
CA ILE A 56 -0.33 -13.85 -12.56
C ILE A 56 0.99 -13.36 -11.95
N PHE A 57 1.76 -12.56 -12.69
CA PHE A 57 3.09 -12.14 -12.26
C PHE A 57 3.05 -11.16 -11.08
N GLU A 58 2.09 -10.24 -11.04
CA GLU A 58 1.89 -9.32 -9.90
C GLU A 58 1.46 -10.09 -8.65
N ALA A 59 0.52 -11.03 -8.76
CA ALA A 59 0.10 -11.85 -7.61
C ALA A 59 1.25 -12.74 -7.10
N CYS A 60 2.01 -13.36 -8.01
CA CYS A 60 3.18 -14.15 -7.65
C CYS A 60 4.26 -13.28 -6.98
N GLY A 61 4.56 -12.11 -7.53
CA GLY A 61 5.52 -11.16 -6.97
C GLY A 61 5.10 -10.70 -5.57
N ALA A 62 3.83 -10.34 -5.39
CA ALA A 62 3.28 -9.95 -4.09
C ALA A 62 3.40 -11.08 -3.05
N PHE A 63 3.13 -12.33 -3.42
CA PHE A 63 3.25 -13.47 -2.51
C PHE A 63 4.70 -13.82 -2.17
N MET A 64 5.61 -13.77 -3.16
CA MET A 64 7.01 -14.18 -3.00
C MET A 64 7.89 -13.11 -2.35
N LEU A 65 7.67 -11.83 -2.69
CA LEU A 65 8.55 -10.72 -2.31
C LEU A 65 7.88 -9.70 -1.37
N GLY A 66 6.55 -9.73 -1.25
CA GLY A 66 5.80 -8.72 -0.49
C GLY A 66 6.18 -8.65 1.00
N ALA A 67 6.52 -9.79 1.61
CA ALA A 67 6.95 -9.81 3.01
C ALA A 67 8.24 -9.00 3.25
N HIS A 68 9.17 -9.02 2.30
CA HIS A 68 10.43 -8.29 2.41
C HIS A 68 10.19 -6.78 2.32
N VAL A 69 9.43 -6.33 1.30
CA VAL A 69 9.14 -4.90 1.09
C VAL A 69 8.28 -4.33 2.23
N SER A 70 7.26 -5.06 2.68
CA SER A 70 6.43 -4.67 3.82
C SER A 70 7.26 -4.54 5.11
N GLY A 71 8.21 -5.45 5.33
CA GLY A 71 9.19 -5.34 6.42
C GLY A 71 9.99 -4.04 6.35
N THR A 72 10.47 -3.67 5.17
CA THR A 72 11.19 -2.41 4.98
C THR A 72 10.30 -1.18 5.24
N ILE A 73 9.06 -1.15 4.72
CA ILE A 73 8.15 -0.02 4.93
C ILE A 73 7.81 0.16 6.42
N THR A 74 7.51 -0.94 7.11
CA THR A 74 7.21 -0.88 8.55
C THR A 74 8.42 -0.48 9.40
N SER A 75 9.64 -0.68 8.91
CA SER A 75 10.87 -0.28 9.60
C SER A 75 11.24 1.20 9.45
N ILE A 76 10.57 1.95 8.56
CA ILE A 76 10.79 3.40 8.39
C ILE A 76 10.51 4.14 9.70
N VAL A 77 9.52 3.67 10.45
CA VAL A 77 9.17 4.15 11.78
C VAL A 77 9.60 3.10 12.78
N ASP A 78 10.46 3.46 13.75
CA ASP A 78 11.03 2.51 14.70
C ASP A 78 9.93 1.77 15.49
N PRO A 79 9.77 0.43 15.31
CA PRO A 79 8.78 -0.35 16.03
C PRO A 79 8.91 -0.27 17.55
N GLN A 80 10.13 -0.06 18.07
CA GLN A 80 10.39 -0.03 19.51
C GLN A 80 9.85 1.24 20.18
N SER A 81 9.83 2.36 19.45
CA SER A 81 9.26 3.61 19.96
C SER A 81 7.75 3.51 20.27
N PHE A 82 7.06 2.53 19.68
CA PHE A 82 5.61 2.32 19.84
C PHE A 82 5.23 1.09 20.66
N CYS A 83 6.18 0.41 21.32
CA CYS A 83 5.89 -0.78 22.14
C CYS A 83 5.85 -0.50 23.65
N VAL A 84 5.93 0.76 24.08
CA VAL A 84 6.00 1.16 25.49
C VAL A 84 4.68 0.89 26.21
N ASP A 85 3.54 1.22 25.59
CA ASP A 85 2.22 0.99 26.17
C ASP A 85 1.17 0.57 25.13
N ASN A 86 -0.05 0.26 25.59
CA ASN A 86 -1.16 -0.08 24.70
C ASN A 86 -1.56 1.10 23.82
N TYR A 87 -1.41 2.32 24.33
CA TYR A 87 -1.73 3.54 23.62
C TYR A 87 -0.81 3.75 22.41
N SER A 88 0.51 3.63 22.60
CA SER A 88 1.51 3.76 21.54
C SER A 88 1.30 2.72 20.44
N ARG A 89 0.88 1.49 20.79
CA ARG A 89 0.54 0.47 19.79
C ARG A 89 -0.67 0.86 18.94
N VAL A 90 -1.71 1.41 19.56
CA VAL A 90 -2.90 1.87 18.85
C VAL A 90 -2.59 3.08 17.98
N VAL A 91 -1.76 4.01 18.45
CA VAL A 91 -1.27 5.14 17.65
C VAL A 91 -0.53 4.64 16.41
N ARG A 92 0.34 3.63 16.54
CA ARG A 92 1.02 3.03 15.38
C ARG A 92 0.05 2.38 14.39
N MET A 93 -0.96 1.65 14.89
CA MET A 93 -1.98 1.05 14.03
C MET A 93 -2.76 2.11 13.25
N LEU A 94 -3.17 3.19 13.91
CA LEU A 94 -3.85 4.32 13.28
C LEU A 94 -2.95 5.03 12.28
N GLY A 95 -1.69 5.27 12.62
CA GLY A 95 -0.71 5.91 11.74
C GLY A 95 -0.41 5.12 10.47
N MET A 96 -0.30 3.79 10.58
CA MET A 96 -0.16 2.92 9.41
C MET A 96 -1.44 2.86 8.59
N ALA A 97 -2.62 2.81 9.22
CA ALA A 97 -3.90 2.85 8.52
C ALA A 97 -4.10 4.18 7.77
N SER A 98 -3.76 5.32 8.38
CA SER A 98 -3.82 6.63 7.72
C SER A 98 -2.79 6.75 6.59
N SER A 99 -1.62 6.13 6.73
CA SER A 99 -0.60 6.09 5.67
C SER A 99 -1.10 5.32 4.45
N LEU A 100 -1.77 4.18 4.65
CA LEU A 100 -2.43 3.42 3.59
C LEU A 100 -3.52 4.23 2.89
N LEU A 101 -4.35 4.95 3.66
CA LEU A 101 -5.39 5.81 3.10
C LEU A 101 -4.80 6.95 2.26
N ALA A 102 -3.79 7.64 2.79
CA ALA A 102 -3.12 8.74 2.08
C ALA A 102 -2.47 8.25 0.77
N ALA A 103 -1.77 7.12 0.82
CA ALA A 103 -1.23 6.48 -0.38
C ALA A 103 -2.35 6.07 -1.34
N ALA A 104 -3.41 5.42 -0.89
CA ALA A 104 -4.54 5.00 -1.73
C ALA A 104 -5.18 6.18 -2.46
N VAL A 105 -5.47 7.27 -1.76
CA VAL A 105 -6.04 8.49 -2.33
C VAL A 105 -5.11 9.04 -3.40
N TRP A 106 -3.81 9.15 -3.11
CA TRP A 106 -2.84 9.65 -4.08
C TRP A 106 -2.75 8.75 -5.32
N MET A 107 -2.72 7.43 -5.16
CA MET A 107 -2.69 6.47 -6.26
C MET A 107 -3.94 6.57 -7.13
N MET A 108 -5.13 6.61 -6.53
CA MET A 108 -6.38 6.77 -7.26
C MET A 108 -6.41 8.07 -8.06
N VAL A 109 -5.95 9.17 -7.47
CA VAL A 109 -5.87 10.47 -8.15
C VAL A 109 -4.89 10.42 -9.31
N ALA A 110 -3.67 9.92 -9.09
CA ALA A 110 -2.65 9.82 -10.14
C ALA A 110 -3.11 8.92 -11.30
N SER A 111 -3.67 7.75 -11.00
CA SER A 111 -4.21 6.83 -12.00
C SER A 111 -5.39 7.45 -12.76
N ALA A 112 -6.27 8.21 -12.10
CA ALA A 112 -7.39 8.89 -12.77
C ALA A 112 -6.91 9.95 -13.79
N PHE A 113 -5.78 10.59 -13.53
CA PHE A 113 -5.13 11.52 -14.46
C PHE A 113 -4.16 10.84 -15.44
N GLY A 114 -4.00 9.51 -15.37
CA GLY A 114 -3.06 8.76 -16.21
C GLY A 114 -1.59 9.13 -15.97
N LEU A 115 -1.26 9.62 -14.77
CA LEU A 115 0.10 10.02 -14.42
C LEU A 115 0.91 8.80 -13.97
N PRO A 116 2.06 8.50 -14.60
CA PRO A 116 2.95 7.46 -14.11
C PRO A 116 3.68 7.98 -12.86
N VAL A 117 3.37 7.40 -11.70
CA VAL A 117 3.96 7.81 -10.41
C VAL A 117 4.62 6.63 -9.71
N SER A 118 5.41 6.90 -8.67
CA SER A 118 6.09 5.86 -7.90
C SER A 118 5.32 5.52 -6.62
N ASP A 119 4.87 4.27 -6.55
CA ASP A 119 4.06 3.76 -5.45
C ASP A 119 4.86 3.66 -4.15
N THR A 120 6.13 3.25 -4.26
CA THR A 120 7.08 3.22 -3.14
C THR A 120 7.24 4.62 -2.52
N HIS A 121 7.41 5.66 -3.33
CA HIS A 121 7.52 7.03 -2.80
C HIS A 121 6.22 7.49 -2.15
N ALA A 122 5.06 7.10 -2.70
CA ALA A 122 3.77 7.44 -2.12
C ALA A 122 3.61 6.87 -0.71
N ILE A 123 3.87 5.57 -0.52
CA ILE A 123 3.71 4.93 0.79
C ILE A 123 4.82 5.33 1.77
N VAL A 124 6.08 5.45 1.31
CA VAL A 124 7.20 5.92 2.15
C VAL A 124 6.92 7.35 2.63
N GLY A 125 6.50 8.25 1.73
CA GLY A 125 6.17 9.63 2.09
C GLY A 125 5.02 9.72 3.09
N ALA A 126 3.99 8.89 2.94
CA ALA A 126 2.88 8.82 3.88
C ALA A 126 3.32 8.33 5.28
N VAL A 127 4.15 7.27 5.34
CA VAL A 127 4.67 6.72 6.60
C VAL A 127 5.63 7.70 7.29
N VAL A 128 6.49 8.38 6.53
CA VAL A 128 7.35 9.46 7.07
C VAL A 128 6.50 10.60 7.60
N GLY A 129 5.45 11.01 6.87
CA GLY A 129 4.52 12.05 7.31
C GLY A 129 3.85 11.71 8.64
N PHE A 130 3.48 10.45 8.84
CA PHE A 130 3.03 9.95 10.15
C PHE A 130 4.15 10.01 11.20
N GLY A 131 5.35 9.52 10.88
CA GLY A 131 6.46 9.43 11.84
C GLY A 131 7.00 10.78 12.37
N ILE A 132 6.65 11.90 11.72
CA ILE A 132 7.00 13.25 12.17
C ILE A 132 6.04 13.80 13.24
N VAL A 133 4.80 13.28 13.29
CA VAL A 133 3.72 13.74 14.20
C VAL A 133 3.69 12.92 15.48
#